data_AF-A0A4Q3DYI8-F1
#
_entry.id   AF-A0A4Q3DYI8-F1
#
_cell.length_a   1.000
_cell.length_b   1.000
_cell.length_c   1.000
_cell.angle_alpha   90.00
_cell.angle_beta   90.00
_cell.angle_gamma   90.00
#
_symmetry.space_group_name_H-M   'P 1'
#
loop_
_entity.id
_entity.type
_entity.pdbx_description
1 polymer ?
#
loop_
_entity_poly.entity_id
_entity_poly.type
_entity_poly.pdbx_seq_one_letter_code
_entity_poly.pdbx_strand_id
1 'polypeptide(L)' 'MPVRVSEVASVLALLLLLLIAKQLPFFALLPVNSIMGITSFAFAIYLSLRLFNFELARIRAE' A
#
# COMPACT_ATOMS: atom_id res chain seq x y z
N MET A 1 -1.87 -17.28 -4.92
CA MET A 1 -2.65 -16.56 -3.90
C MET A 1 -2.90 -15.14 -4.41
N PRO A 2 -4.14 -14.62 -4.32
CA PRO A 2 -4.52 -13.32 -4.88
C PRO A 2 -3.77 -12.15 -4.25
N VAL A 3 -3.30 -12.31 -3.00
CA VAL A 3 -2.48 -11.34 -2.28
C VAL A 3 -1.13 -11.97 -1.94
N ARG A 4 -0.03 -11.27 -2.20
CA ARG A 4 1.32 -11.69 -1.79
C ARG A 4 1.66 -11.01 -0.46
N VAL A 5 1.87 -11.82 0.58
CA VAL A 5 2.22 -11.33 1.93
C VAL A 5 3.47 -10.45 1.91
N SER A 6 4.45 -10.75 1.04
CA SER A 6 5.67 -9.96 0.88
C SER A 6 5.41 -8.51 0.41
N GLU A 7 4.40 -8.29 -0.45
CA GLU A 7 4.04 -6.93 -0.90
C GLU A 7 3.33 -6.14 0.20
N VAL A 8 2.46 -6.81 0.97
CA VAL A 8 1.81 -6.19 2.13
C VAL A 8 2.86 -5.80 3.16
N ALA A 9 3.82 -6.70 3.43
CA ALA A 9 4.91 -6.45 4.36
C ALA A 9 5.83 -5.30 3.92
N SER A 10 6.14 -5.19 2.62
CA SER A 10 7.00 -4.10 2.12
C SER A 10 6.31 -2.73 2.23
N VAL A 11 5.01 -2.64 1.93
CA VAL A 11 4.25 -1.40 2.09
C VAL A 11 4.07 -1.03 3.57
N LEU A 12 3.84 -2.01 4.44
CA LEU A 12 3.82 -1.79 5.89
C LEU A 12 5.17 -1.28 6.41
N ALA A 13 6.28 -1.86 5.94
CA ALA A 13 7.62 -1.40 6.31
C ALA A 13 7.89 0.03 5.84
N LEU A 14 7.45 0.40 4.64
CA LEU A 14 7.54 1.77 4.11
C LEU A 14 6.73 2.75 4.96
N LEU A 15 5.49 2.41 5.32
CA LEU A 15 4.64 3.24 6.17
C LEU A 15 5.25 3.40 7.58
N LEU A 16 5.86 2.35 8.12
CA LEU A 16 6.58 2.40 9.39
C LEU A 16 7.78 3.35 9.32
N LEU A 17 8.56 3.28 8.23
CA LEU A 17 9.66 4.20 7.97
C LEU A 17 9.19 5.66 7.89
N LEU A 18 8.10 5.93 7.17
CA LEU A 18 7.50 7.26 7.09
C LEU A 18 7.00 7.74 8.47
N LEU A 19 6.45 6.85 9.28
CA LEU A 19 6.00 7.17 10.63
C LEU A 19 7.18 7.55 11.53
N ILE A 20 8.31 6.84 11.44
CA ILE A 20 9.53 7.20 12.17
C ILE A 20 10.09 8.53 11.64
N ALA A 21 10.10 8.73 10.32
CA ALA A 21 10.57 9.97 9.71
C ALA A 21 9.77 11.19 10.17
N LYS A 22 8.46 11.05 10.39
CA LYS A 22 7.60 12.11 10.94
C LYS A 22 8.02 12.59 12.33
N GLN A 23 8.64 11.73 13.15
CA GLN A 23 9.07 12.09 14.50
C GLN A 23 10.36 12.92 14.51
N LEU A 24 11.09 12.95 13.38
CA LEU A 24 12.32 13.72 13.26
C LEU A 24 11.99 15.19 12.90
N PRO A 25 12.50 16.18 13.66
CA PRO A 25 12.19 17.59 13.44
C PRO A 25 12.65 18.11 12.07
N PHE A 26 13.62 17.44 11.45
CA PHE A 26 14.11 17.76 10.10
C PHE A 26 13.05 17.56 9.00
N PHE A 27 12.10 16.65 9.21
CA PHE A 27 11.05 16.34 8.24
C PHE A 27 9.69 16.97 8.59
N ALA A 28 9.64 17.87 9.57
CA ALA A 28 8.41 18.55 9.99
C ALA A 28 7.75 19.40 8.88
N LEU A 29 8.55 19.85 7.91
CA LEU A 29 8.09 20.59 6.73
C LEU A 29 7.56 19.69 5.60
N LEU A 30 7.82 18.38 5.65
CA LEU A 30 7.30 17.45 4.65
C LEU A 30 5.85 17.05 5.00
N PRO A 31 4.95 16.96 4.02
CA PRO A 31 3.58 16.52 4.23
C PRO A 31 3.51 14.99 4.40
N VAL A 32 4.22 14.45 5.40
CA VAL A 32 4.37 13.00 5.65
C VAL A 32 3.01 12.32 5.84
N ASN A 33 2.07 12.98 6.54
CA ASN A 33 0.70 12.46 6.69
C ASN A 33 -0.01 12.28 5.35
N SER A 34 0.11 13.27 4.44
CA SER A 34 -0.48 13.19 3.11
C SER A 34 0.17 12.09 2.28
N ILE A 35 1.50 11.96 2.36
CA ILE A 35 2.25 10.91 1.66
C ILE A 35 1.82 9.52 2.14
N MET A 36 1.76 9.29 3.46
CA MET A 36 1.29 8.02 4.01
C MET A 36 -0.15 7.70 3.56
N GLY A 37 -1.04 8.69 3.57
CA GLY A 37 -2.44 8.53 3.13
C GLY A 37 -2.56 8.20 1.65
N ILE A 38 -1.82 8.89 0.79
CA ILE A 38 -1.79 8.60 -0.66
C ILE A 38 -1.26 7.19 -0.90
N THR A 39 -0.20 6.80 -0.20
CA THR A 39 0.45 5.50 -0.37
C THR A 39 -0.47 4.36 0.07
N SER A 40 -1.16 4.49 1.22
CA SER A 40 -2.12 3.49 1.69
C SER A 40 -3.35 3.39 0.78
N PHE A 41 -3.86 4.52 0.29
CA PHE A 41 -4.99 4.54 -0.62
C PHE A 41 -4.65 3.93 -1.99
N ALA A 42 -3.49 4.27 -2.56
CA ALA A 42 -3.01 3.67 -3.80
C ALA A 42 -2.80 2.16 -3.66
N PHE A 43 -2.27 1.69 -2.51
CA PHE A 43 -2.11 0.27 -2.24
C PHE A 43 -3.44 -0.46 -2.10
N ALA A 44 -4.45 0.17 -1.48
CA ALA A 44 -5.80 -0.38 -1.41
C ALA A 44 -6.42 -0.54 -2.82
N ILE A 45 -6.27 0.46 -3.69
CA ILE A 45 -6.72 0.37 -5.10
C ILE A 45 -6.00 -0.77 -5.83
N TYR A 46 -4.68 -0.87 -5.66
CA TYR A 46 -3.88 -1.93 -6.27
C TYR A 46 -4.36 -3.33 -5.84
N LEU A 47 -4.60 -3.54 -4.54
CA LEU A 47 -5.13 -4.80 -4.02
C LEU A 47 -6.51 -5.12 -4.59
N SER A 48 -7.43 -4.13 -4.62
CA SER A 48 -8.77 -4.30 -5.18
C SER A 48 -8.74 -4.69 -6.66
N LEU A 49 -7.93 -4.02 -7.48
CA LEU A 49 -7.76 -4.35 -8.90
C LEU A 49 -7.17 -5.75 -9.10
N ARG A 50 -6.23 -6.14 -8.25
CA ARG A 50 -5.60 -7.47 -8.33
C ARG A 50 -6.61 -8.58 -8.00
N LEU A 51 -7.41 -8.37 -6.96
CA LEU A 51 -8.49 -9.29 -6.57
C LEU A 51 -9.54 -9.41 -7.69
N PHE A 52 -9.95 -8.27 -8.25
CA PHE A 52 -10.89 -8.24 -9.36
C PHE A 52 -10.36 -8.99 -10.59
N ASN A 53 -9.11 -8.78 -10.98
CA ASN A 53 -8.50 -9.52 -12.09
C ASN A 53 -8.40 -11.03 -11.81
N PHE A 54 -8.16 -11.42 -10.56
CA PHE A 54 -8.14 -12.83 -10.16
C PHE A 54 -9.53 -13.46 -10.29
N GLU A 55 -10.58 -12.78 -9.83
CA GLU A 55 -11.97 -13.23 -10.00
C GLU A 55 -12.39 -13.27 -11.47
N LEU A 56 -12.01 -12.26 -12.27
CA LEU A 56 -12.29 -12.21 -13.70
C LEU A 56 -11.63 -13.38 -14.44
N ALA A 57 -10.37 -13.69 -14.10
CA ALA A 57 -9.65 -14.83 -14.67
C ALA A 57 -10.30 -16.17 -14.28
N ARG A 58 -10.82 -16.28 -13.05
CA ARG A 58 -11.59 -17.45 -12.59
C ARG A 58 -12.88 -17.61 -13.39
N ILE A 59 -13.67 -16.55 -13.55
CA ILE A 59 -14.93 -16.57 -14.30
C ILE A 59 -14.69 -16.91 -15.78
N ARG A 60 -13.59 -16.45 -16.39
CA ARG A 60 -13.25 -16.79 -17.79
C ARG A 60 -12.77 -18.24 -17.99
N ALA A 61 -12.40 -18.92 -16.91
CA ALA A 61 -11.95 -20.31 -16.95
C ALA A 61 -13.10 -21.31 -16.68
N GLU A 62 -14.24 -20.83 -16.18
CA GLU A 62 -15.52 -21.55 -16.14
C GLU A 62 -16.25 -21.46 -17.49
#